data_AF-A0A7C4XK24-F1
#
_entry.id   AF-A0A7C4XK24-F1
#
_cell.length_a   1.000
_cell.length_b   1.000
_cell.length_c   1.000
_cell.angle_alpha   90.00
_cell.angle_beta   90.00
_cell.angle_gamma   90.00
#
_symmetry.space_group_name_H-M   'P 1'
#
loop_
_entity.id
_entity.type
_entity.pdbx_description
1 polymer ?
#
loop_
_entity_poly.entity_id
_entity_poly.type
_entity_poly.pdbx_seq_one_letter_code
_entity_poly.pdbx_strand_id
1 'polypeptide(L)'
;MSDSYEELVRRIAKLVKQNKELKEENHRLQNLNEKLTDENEQLKQLLGKYQQTLELPGKSEDQRVLRFQMATVLFANIHGFSRLNSKIDSQKVIDQLDSIMFHFENIVQKYKVEKIKTIGDTLMCAGGIPHKNITNPVEVVLAALEMINIVDEIQHQSDNEKIWEIKMGIHTGPVTVTLGGNKKSTYEIKGDTVNIATRLESSGVPGNIIISANTYELVKEFFACEYMGKMPIKYHGDIDIYLVKGIKPELSVNEEGKVPNKLFQTRFGLLQFNDLQEIILDRLEKELPPYLYYHNVKHTVDVITEVELIGWGEGVSDEEILLLKTAALFHDSGHIISYDNHEYFGTVLAREYLPKFNYTNDQIEIICELIMATKLPPKPRNLLEKIMCDADLDYLGRTDFIPVSNTLYRELKEQNKIGSLNDWNKLQLKFISGHQYFTQTALSLREVNKQKQIERIMQLIEPEPNNPQP
;
A
#
# COMPACT_ATOMS: atom_id res chain seq x y z
N MET A 1 -2.81 54.47 -40.64
CA MET A 1 -3.78 53.70 -39.82
C MET A 1 -4.35 52.48 -40.54
N SER A 2 -4.25 52.33 -41.87
CA SER A 2 -4.76 51.14 -42.60
C SER A 2 -3.89 49.89 -42.42
N ASP A 3 -2.56 50.03 -42.43
CA ASP A 3 -1.64 48.88 -42.44
C ASP A 3 -1.72 48.03 -41.16
N SER A 4 -1.99 48.66 -40.01
CA SER A 4 -2.17 47.98 -38.73
C SER A 4 -3.49 47.17 -38.67
N TYR A 5 -4.52 47.59 -39.41
CA TYR A 5 -5.80 46.91 -39.45
C TYR A 5 -5.74 45.66 -40.36
N GLU A 6 -5.06 45.76 -41.51
CA GLU A 6 -4.83 44.59 -42.38
C GLU A 6 -4.00 43.50 -41.69
N GLU A 7 -3.00 43.89 -40.90
CA GLU A 7 -2.16 42.96 -40.14
C GLU A 7 -2.96 42.24 -39.04
N LEU A 8 -3.84 42.97 -38.35
CA LEU A 8 -4.80 42.40 -37.37
C LEU A 8 -5.76 41.40 -38.03
N VAL A 9 -6.32 41.74 -39.20
CA VAL A 9 -7.23 40.86 -39.93
C VAL A 9 -6.51 39.58 -40.38
N ARG A 10 -5.27 39.67 -40.87
CA ARG A 10 -4.46 38.48 -41.21
C ARG A 10 -4.15 37.61 -39.99
N ARG A 11 -3.85 38.23 -38.84
CA ARG A 11 -3.58 37.50 -37.59
C ARG A 11 -4.83 36.79 -37.06
N ILE A 12 -5.99 37.44 -37.12
CA ILE A 12 -7.28 36.84 -36.76
C ILE A 12 -7.61 35.66 -37.69
N ALA A 13 -7.43 35.83 -39.00
CA ALA A 13 -7.66 34.73 -39.96
C ALA A 13 -6.75 33.52 -39.69
N LYS A 14 -5.48 33.74 -39.33
CA LYS A 14 -4.54 32.68 -38.95
C LYS A 14 -4.97 31.97 -37.65
N LEU A 15 -5.39 32.73 -36.64
CA LEU A 15 -5.87 32.17 -35.37
C LEU A 15 -7.16 31.38 -35.52
N VAL A 16 -8.08 31.83 -36.39
CA VAL A 16 -9.31 31.08 -36.71
C VAL A 16 -8.99 29.76 -37.39
N LYS A 17 -8.02 29.75 -38.32
CA LYS A 17 -7.56 28.51 -38.96
C LYS A 17 -6.93 27.55 -37.95
N GLN A 18 -6.04 28.04 -37.10
CA GLN A 18 -5.40 27.23 -36.05
C GLN A 18 -6.41 26.67 -35.04
N ASN A 19 -7.40 27.47 -34.63
CA ASN A 19 -8.47 27.00 -33.74
C ASN A 19 -9.35 25.93 -34.39
N LYS A 20 -9.54 25.99 -35.71
CA LYS A 20 -10.26 24.94 -36.44
C LYS A 20 -9.45 23.64 -36.47
N GLU A 21 -8.17 23.71 -36.79
CA GLU A 21 -7.25 22.56 -36.77
C GLU A 21 -7.16 21.93 -35.37
N LEU A 22 -7.03 22.75 -34.31
CA LEU A 22 -7.00 22.28 -32.91
C LEU A 22 -8.31 21.61 -32.47
N LYS A 23 -9.46 22.07 -33.00
CA LYS A 23 -10.75 21.43 -32.71
C LYS A 23 -10.86 20.08 -33.40
N GLU A 24 -10.40 19.97 -34.65
CA GLU A 24 -10.37 18.71 -35.39
C GLU A 24 -9.41 17.70 -34.72
N GLU A 25 -8.25 18.15 -34.27
CA GLU A 25 -7.28 17.34 -33.52
C GLU A 25 -7.84 16.86 -32.16
N ASN A 26 -8.48 17.75 -31.39
CA ASN A 26 -9.14 17.37 -30.13
C ASN A 26 -10.24 16.33 -30.34
N HIS A 27 -11.07 16.51 -31.37
CA HIS A 27 -12.13 15.55 -31.66
C HIS A 27 -11.54 14.19 -32.06
N ARG A 28 -10.43 14.18 -32.80
CA ARG A 28 -9.70 12.94 -33.13
C ARG A 28 -9.11 12.26 -31.89
N LEU A 29 -8.54 13.02 -30.97
CA LEU A 29 -7.99 12.52 -29.71
C LEU A 29 -9.09 11.96 -28.79
N GLN A 30 -10.25 12.62 -28.72
CA GLN A 30 -11.42 12.11 -27.99
C GLN A 30 -11.87 10.76 -28.52
N ASN A 31 -12.04 10.64 -29.84
CA ASN A 31 -12.44 9.39 -30.47
C ASN A 31 -11.40 8.26 -30.29
N LEU A 32 -10.11 8.61 -30.23
CA LEU A 32 -9.04 7.64 -29.96
C LEU A 32 -9.05 7.19 -28.50
N ASN A 33 -9.27 8.11 -27.56
CA ASN A 33 -9.40 7.80 -26.14
C ASN A 33 -10.61 6.89 -25.87
N GLU A 34 -11.76 7.16 -26.48
CA GLU A 34 -12.94 6.27 -26.36
C GLU A 34 -12.61 4.85 -26.83
N LYS A 35 -11.98 4.71 -28.01
CA LYS A 35 -11.54 3.40 -28.52
C LYS A 35 -10.54 2.69 -27.60
N LEU A 36 -9.55 3.41 -27.07
CA LEU A 36 -8.60 2.86 -26.11
C LEU A 36 -9.26 2.46 -24.80
N THR A 37 -10.32 3.17 -24.39
CA THR A 37 -11.08 2.85 -23.18
C THR A 37 -11.88 1.56 -23.40
N ASP A 38 -12.54 1.43 -24.55
CA ASP A 38 -13.25 0.20 -24.93
C ASP A 38 -12.30 -1.00 -25.06
N GLU A 39 -11.14 -0.83 -25.71
CA GLU A 39 -10.12 -1.87 -25.81
C GLU A 39 -9.58 -2.29 -24.44
N ASN A 40 -9.34 -1.33 -23.54
CA ASN A 40 -8.92 -1.61 -22.16
C ASN A 40 -10.00 -2.37 -21.38
N GLU A 41 -11.27 -2.04 -21.57
CA GLU A 41 -12.37 -2.74 -20.91
C GLU A 41 -12.52 -4.17 -21.45
N GLN A 42 -12.36 -4.37 -22.76
CA GLN A 42 -12.33 -5.69 -23.39
C GLN A 42 -11.12 -6.51 -22.90
N LEU A 43 -9.93 -5.90 -22.80
CA LEU A 43 -8.74 -6.55 -22.26
C LEU A 43 -8.92 -6.92 -20.78
N LYS A 44 -9.54 -6.07 -19.97
CA LYS A 44 -9.89 -6.39 -18.57
C LYS A 44 -10.88 -7.55 -18.48
N GLN A 45 -11.89 -7.62 -19.35
CA GLN A 45 -12.79 -8.76 -19.42
C GLN A 45 -12.09 -10.05 -19.86
N LEU A 46 -11.20 -9.96 -20.85
CA LEU A 46 -10.38 -11.08 -21.31
C LEU A 46 -9.42 -11.56 -20.22
N LEU A 47 -8.75 -10.66 -19.51
CA LEU A 47 -7.91 -10.95 -18.35
C LEU A 47 -8.70 -11.60 -17.22
N GLY A 48 -9.91 -11.12 -16.92
CA GLY A 48 -10.80 -11.76 -15.95
C GLY A 48 -11.16 -13.20 -16.34
N LYS A 49 -11.44 -13.44 -17.63
CA LYS A 49 -11.66 -14.80 -18.18
C LYS A 49 -10.39 -15.65 -18.15
N TYR A 50 -9.23 -15.06 -18.43
CA TYR A 50 -7.95 -15.75 -18.44
C TYR A 50 -7.47 -16.11 -17.04
N GLN A 51 -7.70 -15.25 -16.04
CA GLN A 51 -7.50 -15.57 -14.61
C GLN A 51 -8.42 -16.71 -14.16
N GLN A 52 -9.67 -16.74 -14.66
CA GLN A 52 -10.58 -17.88 -14.49
C GLN A 52 -10.07 -19.17 -15.17
N THR A 53 -9.25 -19.06 -16.22
CA THR A 53 -8.72 -20.20 -17.00
C THR A 53 -7.32 -20.64 -16.50
N LEU A 54 -6.58 -19.75 -15.84
CA LEU A 54 -5.30 -20.03 -15.17
C LEU A 54 -5.47 -20.77 -13.82
N GLU A 55 -6.72 -20.98 -13.37
CA GLU A 55 -7.02 -22.10 -12.49
C GLU A 55 -6.74 -23.41 -13.25
N LEU A 56 -5.51 -23.89 -13.06
CA LEU A 56 -4.88 -25.08 -13.65
C LEU A 56 -5.88 -26.23 -13.94
N PRO A 57 -5.84 -26.85 -15.14
CA PRO A 57 -6.61 -28.06 -15.40
C PRO A 57 -6.04 -29.19 -14.54
N GLY A 58 -6.79 -29.61 -13.51
CA GLY A 58 -6.51 -30.82 -12.73
C GLY A 58 -6.18 -30.63 -11.25
N LYS A 59 -6.85 -29.75 -10.50
CA LYS A 59 -6.77 -29.73 -9.03
C LYS A 59 -8.11 -30.09 -8.39
N SER A 60 -8.03 -30.96 -7.38
CA SER A 60 -9.10 -31.65 -6.65
C SER A 60 -10.13 -30.70 -5.99
N GLU A 61 -11.29 -31.24 -5.60
CA GLU A 61 -12.39 -30.56 -4.89
C GLU A 61 -11.97 -29.76 -3.63
N ASP A 62 -10.74 -29.95 -3.14
CA ASP A 62 -10.18 -29.33 -1.94
C ASP A 62 -9.85 -27.82 -2.09
N GLN A 63 -9.80 -27.28 -3.32
CA GLN A 63 -9.47 -25.87 -3.56
C GLN A 63 -10.66 -24.89 -3.48
N ARG A 64 -11.88 -25.35 -3.17
CA ARG A 64 -13.02 -24.44 -2.96
C ARG A 64 -13.00 -23.75 -1.59
N VAL A 65 -12.04 -24.08 -0.72
CA VAL A 65 -11.97 -23.60 0.66
C VAL A 65 -10.62 -22.90 0.90
N LEU A 66 -10.69 -21.60 1.21
CA LEU A 66 -9.54 -20.76 1.56
C LEU A 66 -9.57 -20.43 3.05
N ARG A 67 -8.40 -20.39 3.69
CA ARG A 67 -8.27 -19.99 5.10
C ARG A 67 -7.53 -18.66 5.21
N PHE A 68 -8.14 -17.72 5.91
CA PHE A 68 -7.58 -16.42 6.21
C PHE A 68 -7.37 -16.35 7.72
N GLN A 69 -6.13 -16.07 8.15
CA GLN A 69 -5.81 -15.99 9.58
C GLN A 69 -6.33 -14.69 10.20
N MET A 70 -6.50 -13.66 9.38
CA MET A 70 -7.00 -12.36 9.79
C MET A 70 -7.95 -11.83 8.73
N ALA A 71 -9.22 -11.73 9.10
CA ALA A 71 -10.24 -11.00 8.38
C ALA A 71 -11.08 -10.22 9.39
N THR A 72 -11.56 -9.04 8.99
CA THR A 72 -12.42 -8.22 9.83
C THR A 72 -13.83 -8.29 9.31
N VAL A 73 -14.74 -8.87 10.10
CA VAL A 73 -16.14 -9.06 9.74
C VAL A 73 -16.97 -7.95 10.36
N LEU A 74 -17.77 -7.27 9.54
CA LEU A 74 -18.76 -6.27 9.93
C LEU A 74 -20.17 -6.83 9.71
N PHE A 75 -20.99 -6.74 10.74
CA PHE A 75 -22.45 -6.83 10.63
C PHE A 75 -23.03 -5.44 10.86
N ALA A 76 -23.80 -4.94 9.89
CA ALA A 76 -24.52 -3.69 9.98
C ALA A 76 -26.01 -3.95 9.83
N ASN A 77 -26.75 -3.80 10.93
CA ASN A 77 -28.18 -4.07 11.00
C ASN A 77 -28.95 -2.75 11.06
N ILE A 78 -29.92 -2.59 10.15
CA ILE A 78 -30.72 -1.37 10.02
C ILE A 78 -32.14 -1.68 10.49
N HIS A 79 -32.56 -1.07 11.59
CA HIS A 79 -33.93 -1.13 12.09
C HIS A 79 -34.70 0.14 11.75
N GLY A 80 -35.94 -0.02 11.28
CA GLY A 80 -36.84 1.12 11.04
C GLY A 80 -38.31 0.74 10.92
N PHE A 81 -38.60 -0.53 10.60
CA PHE A 81 -39.97 -0.99 10.35
C PHE A 81 -40.87 -1.06 11.58
N SER A 82 -40.31 -1.26 12.77
CA SER A 82 -41.08 -1.44 14.02
C SER A 82 -41.84 -0.19 14.48
N ARG A 83 -41.52 0.98 13.92
CA ARG A 83 -42.13 2.28 14.28
C ARG A 83 -43.23 2.74 13.31
N LEU A 84 -43.55 1.96 12.28
CA LEU A 84 -44.49 2.36 11.23
C LEU A 84 -45.91 1.82 11.47
N ASN A 85 -46.89 2.73 11.54
CA ASN A 85 -48.29 2.41 11.83
C ASN A 85 -49.21 2.34 10.59
N SER A 86 -48.72 2.58 9.35
CA SER A 86 -49.59 2.63 8.16
C SER A 86 -48.98 1.96 6.90
N LYS A 87 -49.85 1.45 6.01
CA LYS A 87 -49.49 0.83 4.72
C LYS A 87 -48.95 1.82 3.68
N ILE A 88 -49.29 3.10 3.79
CA ILE A 88 -48.84 4.15 2.85
C ILE A 88 -47.39 4.56 3.18
N ASP A 89 -46.99 4.47 4.45
CA ASP A 89 -45.60 4.70 4.88
C ASP A 89 -44.66 3.55 4.48
N SER A 90 -45.19 2.35 4.24
CA SER A 90 -44.37 1.16 3.96
C SER A 90 -43.57 1.27 2.65
N GLN A 91 -44.14 1.84 1.58
CA GLN A 91 -43.42 1.95 0.29
C GLN A 91 -42.27 2.96 0.38
N LYS A 92 -42.52 4.14 0.95
CA LYS A 92 -41.48 5.18 1.13
C LYS A 92 -40.32 4.71 1.99
N VAL A 93 -40.61 3.88 2.99
CA VAL A 93 -39.60 3.29 3.88
C VAL A 93 -38.77 2.24 3.15
N ILE A 94 -39.39 1.42 2.30
CA ILE A 94 -38.66 0.47 1.45
C ILE A 94 -37.73 1.25 0.50
N ASP A 95 -38.22 2.29 -0.15
CA ASP A 95 -37.41 3.11 -1.06
C ASP A 95 -36.23 3.79 -0.33
N GLN A 96 -36.44 4.24 0.92
CA GLN A 96 -35.37 4.77 1.78
C GLN A 96 -34.37 3.70 2.20
N LEU A 97 -34.82 2.50 2.56
CA LEU A 97 -33.93 1.39 2.90
C LEU A 97 -33.07 1.00 1.70
N ASP A 98 -33.66 0.89 0.51
CA ASP A 98 -32.94 0.59 -0.73
C ASP A 98 -31.89 1.67 -1.02
N SER A 99 -32.21 2.94 -0.77
CA SER A 99 -31.26 4.05 -0.86
C SER A 99 -30.10 3.91 0.14
N ILE A 100 -30.38 3.62 1.42
CA ILE A 100 -29.35 3.40 2.44
C ILE A 100 -28.44 2.22 2.04
N MET A 101 -29.02 1.11 1.61
CA MET A 101 -28.28 -0.08 1.19
C MET A 101 -27.40 0.20 -0.02
N PHE A 102 -27.89 0.98 -1.00
CA PHE A 102 -27.09 1.43 -2.13
C PHE A 102 -25.89 2.28 -1.68
N HIS A 103 -26.08 3.21 -0.74
CA HIS A 103 -24.97 3.98 -0.17
C HIS A 103 -23.97 3.10 0.57
N PHE A 104 -24.44 2.11 1.33
CA PHE A 104 -23.56 1.16 2.02
C PHE A 104 -22.69 0.37 1.05
N GLU A 105 -23.26 -0.10 -0.06
CA GLU A 105 -22.50 -0.83 -1.09
C GLU A 105 -21.39 0.05 -1.71
N ASN A 106 -21.67 1.33 -1.96
CA ASN A 106 -20.66 2.28 -2.44
C ASN A 106 -19.55 2.52 -1.41
N ILE A 107 -19.90 2.65 -0.12
CA ILE A 107 -18.93 2.79 0.98
C ILE A 107 -18.04 1.55 1.07
N VAL A 108 -18.63 0.36 1.01
CA VAL A 108 -17.91 -0.92 1.04
C VAL A 108 -16.89 -1.01 -0.09
N GLN A 109 -17.27 -0.65 -1.32
CA GLN A 109 -16.34 -0.60 -2.45
C GLN A 109 -15.23 0.44 -2.27
N LYS A 110 -15.57 1.64 -1.80
CA LYS A 110 -14.61 2.74 -1.56
C LYS A 110 -13.47 2.30 -0.63
N TYR A 111 -13.79 1.53 0.42
CA TYR A 111 -12.81 1.04 1.39
C TYR A 111 -12.23 -0.34 1.05
N LYS A 112 -12.42 -0.86 -0.17
CA LYS A 112 -11.94 -2.18 -0.60
C LYS A 112 -12.40 -3.31 0.33
N VAL A 113 -13.56 -3.14 0.96
CA VAL A 113 -14.22 -4.16 1.79
C VAL A 113 -15.10 -5.02 0.88
N GLU A 114 -15.18 -6.32 1.13
CA GLU A 114 -16.00 -7.23 0.33
C GLU A 114 -17.40 -7.39 0.95
N LYS A 115 -18.44 -7.25 0.12
CA LYS A 115 -19.80 -7.61 0.51
C LYS A 115 -19.95 -9.13 0.45
N ILE A 116 -20.26 -9.76 1.58
CA ILE A 116 -20.48 -11.21 1.64
C ILE A 116 -21.91 -11.55 1.27
N LYS A 117 -22.87 -11.01 2.02
CA LYS A 117 -24.30 -11.25 1.79
C LYS A 117 -25.17 -10.23 2.53
N THR A 118 -26.42 -10.17 2.13
CA THR A 118 -27.48 -9.46 2.85
C THR A 118 -28.40 -10.50 3.49
N ILE A 119 -28.72 -10.33 4.77
CA ILE A 119 -29.57 -11.21 5.57
C ILE A 119 -30.72 -10.37 6.12
N GLY A 120 -31.86 -10.34 5.42
CA GLY A 120 -32.95 -9.42 5.78
C GLY A 120 -32.50 -7.96 5.68
N ASP A 121 -32.60 -7.24 6.80
CA ASP A 121 -32.17 -5.84 7.00
C ASP A 121 -30.71 -5.70 7.49
N THR A 122 -29.97 -6.81 7.52
CA THR A 122 -28.56 -6.83 7.94
C THR A 122 -27.61 -7.02 6.76
N LEU A 123 -26.65 -6.11 6.62
CA LEU A 123 -25.53 -6.22 5.70
C LEU A 123 -24.34 -6.91 6.38
N MET A 124 -23.78 -7.92 5.72
CA MET A 124 -22.58 -8.61 6.16
C MET A 124 -21.42 -8.36 5.20
N CYS A 125 -20.35 -7.79 5.72
CA CYS A 125 -19.14 -7.41 4.98
C CYS A 125 -17.90 -8.01 5.64
N ALA A 126 -16.83 -8.18 4.86
CA ALA A 126 -15.54 -8.61 5.37
C ALA A 126 -14.37 -7.88 4.69
N GLY A 127 -13.44 -7.38 5.49
CA GLY A 127 -12.14 -6.91 5.02
C GLY A 127 -11.09 -8.03 5.08
N GLY A 128 -10.06 -7.95 4.23
CA GLY A 128 -9.02 -8.98 4.11
C GLY A 128 -9.45 -10.18 3.25
N ILE A 129 -10.57 -10.07 2.53
CA ILE A 129 -11.13 -11.08 1.62
C ILE A 129 -11.55 -10.35 0.33
N PRO A 130 -11.30 -10.91 -0.86
CA PRO A 130 -10.51 -12.11 -1.14
C PRO A 130 -8.99 -11.88 -1.04
N HIS A 131 -8.56 -10.63 -0.98
CA HIS A 131 -7.15 -10.24 -0.90
C HIS A 131 -6.78 -9.96 0.55
N LYS A 132 -5.72 -10.62 1.03
CA LYS A 132 -5.15 -10.38 2.35
C LYS A 132 -4.49 -9.01 2.39
N ASN A 133 -4.70 -8.28 3.47
CA ASN A 133 -4.02 -7.03 3.76
C ASN A 133 -4.04 -6.76 5.27
N ILE A 134 -3.02 -6.10 5.80
CA ILE A 134 -2.92 -5.79 7.23
C ILE A 134 -3.84 -4.63 7.64
N THR A 135 -4.23 -3.78 6.68
CA THR A 135 -5.04 -2.58 6.91
C THR A 135 -6.54 -2.85 7.08
N ASN A 136 -7.02 -4.06 6.80
CA ASN A 136 -8.45 -4.35 6.78
C ASN A 136 -9.23 -3.96 8.05
N PRO A 137 -8.69 -4.07 9.29
CA PRO A 137 -9.43 -3.64 10.47
C PRO A 137 -9.72 -2.14 10.45
N VAL A 138 -8.75 -1.33 10.00
CA VAL A 138 -8.88 0.13 9.91
C VAL A 138 -9.88 0.51 8.81
N GLU A 139 -9.80 -0.13 7.65
CA GLU A 139 -10.71 0.11 6.51
C GLU A 139 -12.16 -0.24 6.86
N VAL A 140 -12.39 -1.36 7.55
CA VAL A 140 -13.75 -1.76 7.96
C VAL A 140 -14.33 -0.81 9.01
N VAL A 141 -13.52 -0.31 9.95
CA VAL A 141 -13.99 0.68 10.93
C VAL A 141 -14.29 2.03 10.26
N LEU A 142 -13.47 2.47 9.29
CA LEU A 142 -13.77 3.67 8.49
C LEU A 142 -15.08 3.52 7.72
N ALA A 143 -15.30 2.37 7.08
CA ALA A 143 -16.54 2.07 6.38
C ALA A 143 -17.75 2.16 7.32
N ALA A 144 -17.65 1.56 8.52
CA ALA A 144 -18.71 1.60 9.53
C ALA A 144 -19.01 3.03 10.03
N LEU A 145 -17.98 3.86 10.24
CA LEU A 145 -18.17 5.27 10.61
C LEU A 145 -18.87 6.06 9.50
N GLU A 146 -18.48 5.87 8.24
CA GLU A 146 -19.13 6.52 7.11
C GLU A 146 -20.59 6.07 6.92
N MET A 147 -20.88 4.79 7.18
CA MET A 147 -22.24 4.25 7.18
C MET A 147 -23.14 4.89 8.25
N ILE A 148 -22.60 5.22 9.43
CA ILE A 148 -23.36 5.96 10.45
C ILE A 148 -23.63 7.39 9.98
N ASN A 149 -22.61 8.07 9.46
CA ASN A 149 -22.74 9.45 9.00
C ASN A 149 -23.78 9.58 7.87
N ILE A 150 -23.76 8.69 6.86
CA ILE A 150 -24.69 8.77 5.74
C ILE A 150 -26.14 8.57 6.17
N VAL A 151 -26.39 7.70 7.16
CA VAL A 151 -27.76 7.49 7.66
C VAL A 151 -28.23 8.66 8.52
N ASP A 152 -27.34 9.28 9.29
CA ASP A 152 -27.67 10.52 9.97
C ASP A 152 -27.98 11.63 8.95
N GLU A 153 -27.23 11.75 7.86
CA GLU A 153 -27.52 12.69 6.76
C GLU A 153 -28.88 12.44 6.09
N ILE A 154 -29.19 11.21 5.71
CA ILE A 154 -30.47 10.82 5.09
C ILE A 154 -31.65 11.13 6.03
N GLN A 155 -31.49 10.88 7.32
CA GLN A 155 -32.51 11.20 8.32
C GLN A 155 -32.71 12.70 8.53
N HIS A 156 -31.67 13.53 8.42
CA HIS A 156 -31.82 14.99 8.51
C HIS A 156 -32.42 15.63 7.26
N GLN A 157 -32.30 14.99 6.09
CA GLN A 157 -32.89 15.47 4.83
C GLN A 157 -34.38 15.10 4.68
N SER A 158 -34.86 14.14 5.48
CA SER A 158 -36.24 13.68 5.44
C SER A 158 -37.08 14.44 6.45
N ASP A 159 -38.27 14.94 6.07
CA ASP A 159 -39.27 15.53 6.99
C ASP A 159 -39.88 14.51 7.97
N ASN A 160 -39.48 13.23 7.87
CA ASN A 160 -39.92 12.16 8.75
C ASN A 160 -39.16 12.21 10.09
N GLU A 161 -39.81 11.72 11.15
CA GLU A 161 -39.12 11.45 12.42
C GLU A 161 -37.89 10.54 12.19
N LYS A 162 -36.86 10.64 13.04
CA LYS A 162 -35.68 9.76 13.01
C LYS A 162 -36.09 8.31 13.28
N ILE A 163 -36.45 7.59 12.21
CA ILE A 163 -36.94 6.21 12.27
C ILE A 163 -35.84 5.17 12.12
N TRP A 164 -34.69 5.55 11.55
CA TRP A 164 -33.61 4.60 11.23
C TRP A 164 -32.61 4.50 12.37
N GLU A 165 -32.54 3.30 12.94
CA GLU A 165 -31.60 2.90 13.96
C GLU A 165 -30.62 1.90 13.38
N ILE A 166 -29.32 2.13 13.57
CA ILE A 166 -28.29 1.21 13.07
C ILE A 166 -27.52 0.60 14.24
N LYS A 167 -27.30 -0.71 14.18
CA LYS A 167 -26.39 -1.41 15.07
C LYS A 167 -25.27 -2.03 14.26
N MET A 168 -24.04 -1.85 14.73
CA MET A 168 -22.87 -2.44 14.07
C MET A 168 -22.01 -3.23 15.05
N GLY A 169 -21.60 -4.42 14.61
CA GLY A 169 -20.67 -5.29 15.31
C GLY A 169 -19.50 -5.64 14.43
N ILE A 170 -18.28 -5.40 14.92
CA ILE A 170 -17.04 -5.69 14.18
C ILE A 170 -16.13 -6.58 15.01
N HIS A 171 -15.63 -7.65 14.37
CA HIS A 171 -14.63 -8.50 14.98
C HIS A 171 -13.60 -8.97 13.95
N THR A 172 -12.35 -9.02 14.40
CA THR A 172 -11.19 -9.44 13.61
C THR A 172 -10.68 -10.78 14.12
N GLY A 173 -10.57 -11.75 13.22
CA GLY A 173 -10.13 -13.10 13.55
C GLY A 173 -10.02 -14.01 12.32
N PRO A 174 -9.70 -15.29 12.53
CA PRO A 174 -9.56 -16.25 11.44
C PRO A 174 -10.92 -16.61 10.84
N VAL A 175 -10.96 -16.78 9.52
CA VAL A 175 -12.16 -17.20 8.78
C VAL A 175 -11.81 -18.26 7.73
N THR A 176 -12.80 -19.12 7.47
CA THR A 176 -12.77 -20.05 6.34
C THR A 176 -13.74 -19.56 5.29
N VAL A 177 -13.26 -19.39 4.06
CA VAL A 177 -14.01 -18.88 2.91
C VAL A 177 -14.24 -20.01 1.92
N THR A 178 -15.48 -20.22 1.53
CA THR A 178 -15.87 -21.17 0.48
C THR A 178 -16.35 -20.42 -0.76
N LEU A 179 -15.86 -20.79 -1.94
CA LEU A 179 -16.29 -20.22 -3.21
C LEU A 179 -17.58 -20.91 -3.69
N GLY A 180 -18.66 -20.14 -3.86
CA GLY A 180 -19.94 -20.65 -4.36
C GLY A 180 -20.16 -20.39 -5.86
N GLY A 181 -20.42 -21.47 -6.63
CA GLY A 181 -21.14 -21.47 -7.93
C GLY A 181 -20.39 -21.02 -9.21
N ASN A 182 -20.71 -21.65 -10.35
CA ASN A 182 -20.01 -21.51 -11.65
C ASN A 182 -20.26 -20.19 -12.45
N LYS A 183 -20.94 -19.16 -11.89
CA LYS A 183 -21.32 -17.95 -12.67
C LYS A 183 -21.27 -16.59 -11.95
N LYS A 184 -21.26 -16.55 -10.62
CA LYS A 184 -21.04 -15.33 -9.81
C LYS A 184 -20.23 -15.75 -8.58
N SER A 185 -19.07 -15.15 -8.36
CA SER A 185 -18.19 -15.42 -7.22
C SER A 185 -18.83 -14.97 -5.91
N THR A 186 -19.79 -15.74 -5.41
CA THR A 186 -20.34 -15.51 -4.06
C THR A 186 -19.41 -16.19 -3.05
N TYR A 187 -18.77 -15.38 -2.19
CA TYR A 187 -17.97 -15.86 -1.07
C TYR A 187 -18.89 -16.25 0.09
N GLU A 188 -18.77 -17.47 0.59
CA GLU A 188 -19.39 -17.89 1.84
C GLU A 188 -18.32 -17.93 2.94
N ILE A 189 -18.45 -17.13 3.99
CA ILE A 189 -17.49 -17.13 5.10
C ILE A 189 -18.06 -17.83 6.34
N LYS A 190 -17.24 -18.64 7.00
CA LYS A 190 -17.57 -19.42 8.20
C LYS A 190 -16.45 -19.31 9.23
N GLY A 191 -16.80 -19.48 10.50
CA GLY A 191 -15.86 -19.49 11.62
C GLY A 191 -16.42 -18.75 12.83
N ASP A 192 -15.74 -18.90 13.96
CA ASP A 192 -16.13 -18.21 15.21
C ASP A 192 -16.11 -16.70 15.06
N THR A 193 -15.26 -16.17 14.18
CA THR A 193 -15.19 -14.74 13.88
C THR A 193 -16.55 -14.18 13.44
N VAL A 194 -17.28 -14.93 12.59
CA VAL A 194 -18.61 -14.54 12.13
C VAL A 194 -19.61 -14.55 13.30
N ASN A 195 -19.57 -15.61 14.13
CA ASN A 195 -20.47 -15.76 15.27
C ASN A 195 -20.26 -14.65 16.32
N ILE A 196 -19.01 -14.25 16.56
CA ILE A 196 -18.65 -13.17 17.49
C ILE A 196 -19.14 -11.83 16.93
N ALA A 197 -18.88 -11.54 15.65
CA ALA A 197 -19.32 -10.29 15.02
C ALA A 197 -20.83 -10.11 15.07
N THR A 198 -21.62 -11.15 14.77
CA THR A 198 -23.08 -11.11 14.90
C THR A 198 -23.53 -10.87 16.34
N ARG A 199 -22.87 -11.49 17.34
CA ARG A 199 -23.22 -11.26 18.76
C ARG A 199 -22.93 -9.81 19.19
N LEU A 200 -21.82 -9.24 18.73
CA LEU A 200 -21.47 -7.85 19.02
C LEU A 200 -22.54 -6.91 18.47
N GLU A 201 -22.96 -7.12 17.22
CA GLU A 201 -24.05 -6.35 16.59
C GLU A 201 -25.34 -6.47 17.42
N SER A 202 -25.75 -7.69 17.76
CA SER A 202 -27.02 -7.91 18.46
C SER A 202 -27.02 -7.36 19.89
N SER A 203 -25.86 -7.29 20.54
CA SER A 203 -25.67 -6.62 21.83
C SER A 203 -25.55 -5.09 21.73
N GLY A 204 -25.47 -4.57 20.50
CA GLY A 204 -25.27 -3.18 20.14
C GLY A 204 -26.38 -2.24 20.62
N VAL A 205 -25.96 -1.04 21.04
CA VAL A 205 -26.84 0.10 21.21
C VAL A 205 -27.06 0.74 19.84
N PRO A 206 -28.29 1.16 19.47
CA PRO A 206 -28.54 1.91 18.25
C PRO A 206 -27.61 3.14 18.10
N GLY A 207 -27.17 3.41 16.87
CA GLY A 207 -26.27 4.51 16.50
C GLY A 207 -24.81 4.31 16.87
N ASN A 208 -24.40 3.10 17.26
CA ASN A 208 -23.07 2.83 17.80
C ASN A 208 -22.39 1.65 17.09
N ILE A 209 -21.05 1.67 17.08
CA ILE A 209 -20.20 0.59 16.54
C ILE A 209 -19.51 -0.12 17.70
N ILE A 210 -19.86 -1.38 17.92
CA ILE A 210 -19.19 -2.21 18.93
C ILE A 210 -18.12 -3.06 18.27
N ILE A 211 -16.93 -3.07 18.87
CA ILE A 211 -15.80 -3.87 18.44
C ILE A 211 -15.29 -4.78 19.57
N SER A 212 -14.76 -5.93 19.19
CA SER A 212 -14.05 -6.82 20.13
C SER A 212 -12.68 -6.26 20.54
N ALA A 213 -12.11 -6.77 21.64
CA ALA A 213 -10.73 -6.54 22.04
C ALA A 213 -9.70 -6.80 20.92
N ASN A 214 -9.86 -7.89 20.16
CA ASN A 214 -8.96 -8.22 19.06
C ASN A 214 -8.93 -7.11 18.00
N THR A 215 -10.09 -6.58 17.63
CA THR A 215 -10.19 -5.46 16.69
C THR A 215 -9.64 -4.19 17.31
N TYR A 216 -9.95 -3.92 18.58
CA TYR A 216 -9.44 -2.75 19.31
C TYR A 216 -7.92 -2.67 19.28
N GLU A 217 -7.21 -3.77 19.57
CA GLU A 217 -5.74 -3.77 19.55
C GLU A 217 -5.14 -3.38 18.20
N LEU A 218 -5.83 -3.69 17.11
CA LEU A 218 -5.39 -3.39 15.73
C LEU A 218 -5.74 -1.98 15.28
N VAL A 219 -6.69 -1.31 15.93
CA VAL A 219 -7.24 -0.02 15.47
C VAL A 219 -7.11 1.11 16.50
N LYS A 220 -6.69 0.81 17.74
CA LYS A 220 -6.58 1.78 18.85
C LYS A 220 -5.65 2.96 18.57
N GLU A 221 -4.73 2.83 17.61
CA GLU A 221 -3.84 3.93 17.20
C GLU A 221 -4.56 4.96 16.31
N PHE A 222 -5.66 4.57 15.66
CA PHE A 222 -6.41 5.36 14.69
C PHE A 222 -7.72 5.93 15.23
N PHE A 223 -8.41 5.19 16.11
CA PHE A 223 -9.76 5.54 16.56
C PHE A 223 -9.83 5.76 18.08
N ALA A 224 -10.73 6.66 18.47
CA ALA A 224 -11.11 6.84 19.86
C ALA A 224 -12.15 5.78 20.24
N CYS A 225 -11.79 4.91 21.20
CA CYS A 225 -12.65 3.83 21.66
C CYS A 225 -12.88 3.89 23.17
N GLU A 226 -14.08 3.56 23.62
CA GLU A 226 -14.49 3.51 25.02
C GLU A 226 -14.71 2.05 25.46
N TYR A 227 -14.14 1.64 26.59
CA TYR A 227 -14.36 0.30 27.13
C TYR A 227 -15.79 0.13 27.64
N MET A 228 -16.48 -0.93 27.20
CA MET A 228 -17.90 -1.16 27.50
C MET A 228 -18.16 -2.35 28.43
N GLY A 229 -17.10 -3.00 28.91
CA GLY A 229 -17.19 -4.17 29.76
C GLY A 229 -16.94 -5.46 28.98
N LYS A 230 -17.59 -6.54 29.43
CA LYS A 230 -17.39 -7.90 28.94
C LYS A 230 -18.67 -8.48 28.35
N MET A 231 -18.53 -9.25 27.28
CA MET A 231 -19.61 -9.98 26.66
C MET A 231 -19.33 -11.50 26.65
N PRO A 232 -20.25 -12.33 27.16
CA PRO A 232 -20.07 -13.79 27.15
C PRO A 232 -20.22 -14.36 25.74
N ILE A 233 -19.17 -15.02 25.26
CA ILE A 233 -19.14 -15.75 24.00
C ILE A 233 -19.16 -17.26 24.28
N LYS A 234 -20.09 -17.94 23.63
CA LYS A 234 -20.21 -19.40 23.73
C LYS A 234 -18.89 -20.04 23.32
N TYR A 235 -18.36 -20.92 24.18
CA TYR A 235 -17.09 -21.64 23.99
C TYR A 235 -15.80 -20.79 24.01
N HIS A 236 -15.88 -19.47 24.18
CA HIS A 236 -14.71 -18.58 24.22
C HIS A 236 -14.57 -17.80 25.53
N GLY A 237 -15.54 -17.92 26.44
CA GLY A 237 -15.55 -17.16 27.69
C GLY A 237 -15.97 -15.71 27.44
N ASP A 238 -15.56 -14.82 28.34
CA ASP A 238 -15.89 -13.40 28.26
C ASP A 238 -14.85 -12.66 27.43
N ILE A 239 -15.32 -11.91 26.43
CA ILE A 239 -14.48 -11.02 25.64
C ILE A 239 -14.71 -9.57 26.06
N ASP A 240 -13.64 -8.79 26.12
CA ASP A 240 -13.72 -7.34 26.31
C ASP A 240 -14.28 -6.68 25.05
N ILE A 241 -15.21 -5.73 25.26
CA ILE A 241 -15.90 -5.00 24.19
C ILE A 241 -15.64 -3.50 24.31
N TYR A 242 -15.57 -2.84 23.15
CA TYR A 242 -15.27 -1.43 23.03
C TYR A 242 -16.26 -0.75 22.09
N LEU A 243 -16.59 0.50 22.37
CA LEU A 243 -17.41 1.36 21.56
C LEU A 243 -16.53 2.33 20.78
N VAL A 244 -16.63 2.36 19.45
CA VAL A 244 -15.92 3.33 18.61
C VAL A 244 -16.69 4.64 18.59
N LYS A 245 -16.03 5.74 18.96
CA LYS A 245 -16.61 7.09 18.97
C LYS A 245 -16.33 7.89 17.70
N GLY A 246 -15.27 7.53 17.00
CA GLY A 246 -14.80 8.23 15.81
C GLY A 246 -13.29 8.05 15.63
N ILE A 247 -12.76 8.71 14.61
CA ILE A 247 -11.31 8.85 14.42
C ILE A 247 -10.76 9.69 15.59
N LYS A 248 -9.54 9.40 16.05
CA LYS A 248 -8.90 10.25 17.08
C LYS A 248 -8.86 11.72 16.61
N PRO A 249 -9.12 12.70 17.49
CA PRO A 249 -9.18 14.12 17.11
C PRO A 249 -7.97 14.57 16.29
N GLU A 250 -6.75 14.24 16.73
CA GLU A 250 -5.49 14.60 16.07
C GLU A 250 -5.26 13.93 14.70
N LEU A 251 -6.03 12.89 14.39
CA LEU A 251 -6.02 12.16 13.11
C LEU A 251 -7.21 12.53 12.22
N SER A 252 -8.04 13.48 12.64
CA SER A 252 -9.24 13.90 11.90
C SER A 252 -9.14 15.35 11.43
N VAL A 253 -9.86 15.66 10.35
CA VAL A 253 -10.00 17.04 9.86
C VAL A 253 -10.83 17.83 10.87
N ASN A 254 -10.36 19.04 11.21
CA ASN A 254 -10.99 19.94 12.20
C ASN A 254 -11.24 19.30 13.59
N GLU A 255 -10.57 18.20 13.91
CA GLU A 255 -10.76 17.46 15.17
C GLU A 255 -12.19 16.89 15.39
N GLU A 256 -12.97 16.76 14.32
CA GLU A 256 -14.38 16.32 14.39
C GLU A 256 -14.55 14.80 14.50
N GLY A 257 -13.48 14.02 14.31
CA GLY A 257 -13.51 12.55 14.39
C GLY A 257 -14.21 11.85 13.22
N LYS A 258 -14.55 12.58 12.14
CA LYS A 258 -15.31 12.07 10.99
C LYS A 258 -14.47 11.72 9.77
N VAL A 259 -13.59 12.65 9.36
CA VAL A 259 -12.81 12.54 8.12
C VAL A 259 -11.33 12.42 8.45
N PRO A 260 -10.60 11.42 7.92
CA PRO A 260 -9.15 11.30 8.10
C PRO A 260 -8.37 12.52 7.61
N ASN A 261 -7.39 12.99 8.37
CA ASN A 261 -6.47 14.06 7.96
C ASN A 261 -5.16 13.49 7.36
N LYS A 262 -4.20 14.37 7.02
CA LYS A 262 -2.91 13.97 6.45
C LYS A 262 -2.12 13.03 7.37
N LEU A 263 -2.11 13.27 8.68
CA LEU A 263 -1.39 12.44 9.65
C LEU A 263 -1.98 11.03 9.72
N PHE A 264 -3.31 10.89 9.63
CA PHE A 264 -3.96 9.59 9.49
C PHE A 264 -3.45 8.85 8.25
N GLN A 265 -3.41 9.53 7.09
CA GLN A 265 -2.98 8.93 5.84
C GLN A 265 -1.51 8.47 5.90
N THR A 266 -0.63 9.25 6.53
CA THR A 266 0.77 8.86 6.74
C THR A 266 0.88 7.60 7.61
N ARG A 267 0.17 7.54 8.75
CA ARG A 267 0.17 6.36 9.63
C ARG A 267 -0.44 5.14 8.95
N PHE A 268 -1.51 5.33 8.18
CA PHE A 268 -2.12 4.28 7.39
C PHE A 268 -1.15 3.76 6.32
N GLY A 269 -0.42 4.66 5.64
CA GLY A 269 0.60 4.32 4.67
C GLY A 269 1.76 3.51 5.27
N LEU A 270 2.23 3.88 6.47
CA LEU A 270 3.24 3.09 7.20
C LEU A 270 2.76 1.69 7.58
N LEU A 271 1.48 1.55 7.94
CA LEU A 271 0.88 0.23 8.17
C LEU A 271 0.78 -0.57 6.86
N GLN A 272 0.28 0.07 5.79
CA GLN A 272 0.12 -0.51 4.46
C GLN A 272 1.44 -0.87 3.77
N PHE A 273 2.54 -0.23 4.13
CA PHE A 273 3.88 -0.55 3.65
C PHE A 273 4.24 -2.02 3.89
N ASN A 274 3.75 -2.65 4.96
CA ASN A 274 4.02 -4.06 5.24
C ASN A 274 3.44 -4.99 4.15
N ASP A 275 2.23 -4.70 3.66
CA ASP A 275 1.62 -5.48 2.57
C ASP A 275 2.42 -5.33 1.27
N LEU A 276 2.85 -4.10 0.99
CA LEU A 276 3.68 -3.79 -0.18
C LEU A 276 5.05 -4.48 -0.07
N GLN A 277 5.68 -4.44 1.09
CA GLN A 277 6.94 -5.11 1.38
C GLN A 277 6.82 -6.61 1.17
N GLU A 278 5.79 -7.27 1.71
CA GLU A 278 5.58 -8.72 1.51
C GLU A 278 5.51 -9.06 0.02
N ILE A 279 4.73 -8.30 -0.77
CA ILE A 279 4.54 -8.54 -2.19
C ILE A 279 5.85 -8.36 -2.99
N ILE A 280 6.58 -7.28 -2.73
CA ILE A 280 7.81 -6.99 -3.48
C ILE A 280 8.93 -7.95 -3.07
N LEU A 281 9.09 -8.27 -1.79
CA LEU A 281 10.11 -9.22 -1.34
C LEU A 281 9.85 -10.64 -1.86
N ASP A 282 8.59 -11.10 -1.86
CA ASP A 282 8.21 -12.41 -2.47
C ASP A 282 8.53 -12.45 -3.97
N ARG A 283 8.33 -11.33 -4.66
CA ARG A 283 8.70 -11.19 -6.07
C ARG A 283 10.21 -11.26 -6.28
N LEU A 284 10.98 -10.54 -5.47
CA LEU A 284 12.44 -10.57 -5.51
C LEU A 284 12.97 -11.98 -5.25
N GLU A 285 12.42 -12.69 -4.27
CA GLU A 285 12.82 -14.06 -3.94
C GLU A 285 12.62 -15.03 -5.12
N LYS A 286 11.55 -14.83 -5.91
CA LYS A 286 11.18 -15.73 -7.02
C LYS A 286 11.81 -15.35 -8.36
N GLU A 287 11.99 -14.06 -8.61
CA GLU A 287 12.30 -13.55 -9.95
C GLU A 287 13.74 -13.03 -10.09
N LEU A 288 14.48 -12.80 -8.99
CA LEU A 288 15.88 -12.37 -9.09
C LEU A 288 16.75 -13.46 -9.73
N PRO A 289 17.65 -13.09 -10.66
CA PRO A 289 18.63 -14.04 -11.19
C PRO A 289 19.48 -14.69 -10.09
N PRO A 290 19.74 -16.02 -10.16
CA PRO A 290 20.41 -16.76 -9.08
C PRO A 290 21.88 -16.38 -8.87
N TYR A 291 22.48 -15.61 -9.80
CA TYR A 291 23.84 -15.11 -9.70
C TYR A 291 23.96 -13.80 -8.89
N LEU A 292 22.84 -13.19 -8.48
CA LEU A 292 22.82 -11.99 -7.65
C LEU A 292 23.03 -12.32 -6.17
N TYR A 293 24.29 -12.50 -5.80
CA TYR A 293 24.66 -12.83 -4.42
C TYR A 293 24.64 -11.62 -3.48
N TYR A 294 24.80 -10.39 -3.99
CA TYR A 294 24.76 -9.17 -3.19
C TYR A 294 23.39 -8.49 -3.30
N HIS A 295 22.93 -8.18 -4.52
CA HIS A 295 21.64 -7.52 -4.76
C HIS A 295 20.48 -8.52 -4.61
N ASN A 296 20.24 -8.93 -3.37
CA ASN A 296 19.27 -9.94 -2.97
C ASN A 296 18.27 -9.39 -1.94
N VAL A 297 17.27 -10.20 -1.58
CA VAL A 297 16.24 -9.86 -0.59
C VAL A 297 16.81 -9.36 0.73
N LYS A 298 17.91 -9.95 1.21
CA LYS A 298 18.57 -9.52 2.46
C LYS A 298 19.13 -8.10 2.32
N HIS A 299 19.81 -7.78 1.21
CA HIS A 299 20.31 -6.42 0.98
C HIS A 299 19.16 -5.41 0.95
N THR A 300 18.08 -5.70 0.24
CA THR A 300 16.88 -4.82 0.23
C THR A 300 16.34 -4.58 1.64
N VAL A 301 16.23 -5.61 2.47
CA VAL A 301 15.78 -5.49 3.87
C VAL A 301 16.77 -4.69 4.73
N ASP A 302 18.08 -4.89 4.54
CA ASP A 302 19.12 -4.12 5.22
C ASP A 302 18.96 -2.63 4.88
N VAL A 303 18.82 -2.26 3.60
CA VAL A 303 18.65 -0.86 3.17
C VAL A 303 17.36 -0.25 3.73
N ILE A 304 16.23 -0.98 3.75
CA ILE A 304 14.98 -0.51 4.37
C ILE A 304 15.18 -0.19 5.85
N THR A 305 15.95 -1.03 6.56
CA THR A 305 16.23 -0.85 7.98
C THR A 305 17.13 0.37 8.21
N GLU A 306 18.17 0.53 7.38
CA GLU A 306 19.13 1.63 7.52
C GLU A 306 18.53 2.98 7.12
N VAL A 307 17.66 3.07 6.11
CA VAL A 307 16.97 4.35 5.81
C VAL A 307 16.06 4.80 6.95
N GLU A 308 15.44 3.85 7.66
CA GLU A 308 14.61 4.14 8.82
C GLU A 308 15.45 4.61 10.01
N LEU A 309 16.54 3.90 10.32
CA LEU A 309 17.50 4.27 11.38
C LEU A 309 18.12 5.65 11.13
N ILE A 310 18.71 5.85 9.95
CA ILE A 310 19.38 7.10 9.58
C ILE A 310 18.34 8.22 9.48
N GLY A 311 17.17 7.95 8.89
CA GLY A 311 16.09 8.94 8.78
C GLY A 311 15.64 9.49 10.13
N TRP A 312 15.39 8.63 11.12
CA TRP A 312 15.06 9.07 12.48
C TRP A 312 16.24 9.80 13.16
N GLY A 313 17.48 9.35 12.93
CA GLY A 313 18.67 10.04 13.43
C GLY A 313 18.84 11.46 12.87
N GLU A 314 18.45 11.68 11.62
CA GLU A 314 18.45 12.99 10.97
C GLU A 314 17.19 13.82 11.25
N GLY A 315 16.20 13.25 11.94
CA GLY A 315 14.97 13.94 12.34
C GLY A 315 13.96 14.18 11.22
N VAL A 316 13.92 13.30 10.20
CA VAL A 316 12.91 13.38 9.15
C VAL A 316 11.52 12.94 9.66
N SER A 317 10.46 13.43 9.03
CA SER A 317 9.08 13.14 9.41
C SER A 317 8.64 11.72 9.07
N ASP A 318 7.56 11.24 9.69
CA ASP A 318 6.95 9.93 9.38
C ASP A 318 6.58 9.77 7.90
N GLU A 319 6.19 10.86 7.23
CA GLU A 319 5.91 10.85 5.79
C GLU A 319 7.20 10.65 4.99
N GLU A 320 8.27 11.34 5.35
CA GLU A 320 9.57 11.16 4.70
C GLU A 320 10.16 9.77 4.95
N ILE A 321 9.97 9.19 6.15
CA ILE A 321 10.31 7.80 6.44
C ILE A 321 9.54 6.84 5.53
N LEU A 322 8.24 7.06 5.35
CA LEU A 322 7.43 6.25 4.43
C LEU A 322 7.96 6.29 2.99
N LEU A 323 8.36 7.48 2.51
CA LEU A 323 8.93 7.65 1.17
C LEU A 323 10.31 6.97 1.05
N LEU A 324 11.17 7.13 2.05
CA LEU A 324 12.48 6.50 2.12
C LEU A 324 12.39 4.96 2.14
N LYS A 325 11.55 4.40 3.01
CA LYS A 325 11.33 2.94 3.09
C LYS A 325 10.79 2.38 1.79
N THR A 326 9.88 3.11 1.15
CA THR A 326 9.35 2.72 -0.16
C THR A 326 10.38 2.80 -1.27
N ALA A 327 11.21 3.84 -1.31
CA ALA A 327 12.32 3.91 -2.26
C ALA A 327 13.33 2.76 -2.03
N ALA A 328 13.69 2.49 -0.78
CA ALA A 328 14.54 1.37 -0.41
C ALA A 328 13.96 0.01 -0.79
N LEU A 329 12.64 -0.17 -0.74
CA LEU A 329 12.01 -1.42 -1.20
C LEU A 329 12.17 -1.64 -2.71
N PHE A 330 12.20 -0.58 -3.51
CA PHE A 330 12.22 -0.66 -4.97
C PHE A 330 13.60 -0.43 -5.60
N HIS A 331 14.61 0.07 -4.89
CA HIS A 331 15.88 0.50 -5.49
C HIS A 331 16.55 -0.59 -6.34
N ASP A 332 16.63 -1.80 -5.79
CA ASP A 332 17.19 -2.97 -6.45
C ASP A 332 16.16 -3.80 -7.23
N SER A 333 14.87 -3.45 -7.15
CA SER A 333 13.82 -4.28 -7.74
C SER A 333 13.92 -4.40 -9.25
N GLY A 334 14.57 -3.43 -9.92
CA GLY A 334 14.82 -3.47 -11.35
C GLY A 334 15.77 -4.57 -11.81
N HIS A 335 16.52 -5.20 -10.90
CA HIS A 335 17.36 -6.37 -11.21
C HIS A 335 16.56 -7.59 -11.70
N ILE A 336 15.26 -7.62 -11.43
CA ILE A 336 14.31 -8.59 -12.03
C ILE A 336 14.26 -8.43 -13.57
N ILE A 337 14.41 -7.20 -14.07
CA ILE A 337 14.27 -6.85 -15.49
C ILE A 337 15.65 -6.79 -16.17
N SER A 338 16.59 -6.06 -15.58
CA SER A 338 17.93 -5.90 -16.13
C SER A 338 18.94 -5.58 -15.05
N TYR A 339 20.18 -6.07 -15.23
CA TYR A 339 21.29 -5.71 -14.36
C TYR A 339 21.71 -4.25 -14.54
N ASP A 340 21.81 -3.82 -15.80
CA ASP A 340 22.24 -2.47 -16.14
C ASP A 340 21.04 -1.52 -16.10
N ASN A 341 21.20 -0.35 -15.48
CA ASN A 341 20.11 0.60 -15.21
C ASN A 341 18.96 0.00 -14.38
N HIS A 342 19.26 -0.90 -13.45
CA HIS A 342 18.25 -1.47 -12.54
C HIS A 342 17.53 -0.38 -11.75
N GLU A 343 18.18 0.74 -11.41
CA GLU A 343 17.53 1.85 -10.68
C GLU A 343 16.36 2.42 -11.51
N TYR A 344 16.58 2.63 -12.81
CA TYR A 344 15.52 3.09 -13.72
C TYR A 344 14.36 2.09 -13.77
N PHE A 345 14.66 0.80 -13.90
CA PHE A 345 13.64 -0.26 -13.90
C PHE A 345 12.93 -0.37 -12.55
N GLY A 346 13.62 -0.09 -11.44
CA GLY A 346 13.02 0.05 -10.11
C GLY A 346 11.99 1.18 -10.07
N THR A 347 12.27 2.31 -10.71
CA THR A 347 11.27 3.40 -10.85
C THR A 347 10.07 3.02 -11.71
N VAL A 348 10.26 2.17 -12.72
CA VAL A 348 9.15 1.66 -13.56
C VAL A 348 8.24 0.76 -12.72
N LEU A 349 8.82 -0.16 -11.95
CA LEU A 349 8.08 -1.03 -11.03
C LEU A 349 7.36 -0.22 -9.94
N ALA A 350 8.01 0.80 -9.37
CA ALA A 350 7.39 1.70 -8.40
C ALA A 350 6.14 2.39 -8.99
N ARG A 351 6.24 2.96 -10.20
CA ARG A 351 5.09 3.60 -10.87
C ARG A 351 3.95 2.62 -11.18
N GLU A 352 4.25 1.35 -11.39
CA GLU A 352 3.23 0.33 -11.64
C GLU A 352 2.48 -0.09 -10.35
N TYR A 353 3.20 -0.23 -9.23
CA TYR A 353 2.65 -0.80 -8.00
C TYR A 353 2.06 0.24 -7.06
N LEU A 354 2.77 1.35 -6.83
CA LEU A 354 2.42 2.33 -5.79
C LEU A 354 1.01 2.93 -5.92
N PRO A 355 0.44 3.17 -7.12
CA PRO A 355 -0.95 3.64 -7.22
C PRO A 355 -2.00 2.69 -6.60
N LYS A 356 -1.72 1.37 -6.58
CA LYS A 356 -2.61 0.36 -5.98
C LYS A 356 -2.68 0.46 -4.44
N PHE A 357 -1.67 1.09 -3.85
CA PHE A 357 -1.47 1.34 -2.42
C PHE A 357 -1.66 2.82 -2.06
N ASN A 358 -2.52 3.52 -2.81
CA ASN A 358 -2.96 4.89 -2.49
C ASN A 358 -1.84 5.96 -2.42
N TYR A 359 -0.65 5.69 -2.97
CA TYR A 359 0.39 6.71 -3.11
C TYR A 359 -0.05 7.74 -4.16
N THR A 360 0.18 9.02 -3.85
CA THR A 360 -0.05 10.12 -4.78
C THR A 360 1.04 10.19 -5.84
N ASN A 361 0.76 10.81 -6.99
CA ASN A 361 1.77 11.00 -8.05
C ASN A 361 3.00 11.76 -7.54
N ASP A 362 2.81 12.79 -6.71
CA ASP A 362 3.92 13.57 -6.16
C ASP A 362 4.82 12.69 -5.26
N GLN A 363 4.23 11.84 -4.42
CA GLN A 363 4.99 10.88 -3.61
C GLN A 363 5.74 9.88 -4.48
N ILE A 364 5.10 9.37 -5.54
CA ILE A 364 5.72 8.42 -6.48
C ILE A 364 6.93 9.05 -7.17
N GLU A 365 6.83 10.31 -7.61
CA GLU A 365 7.97 10.99 -8.25
C GLU A 365 9.11 11.21 -7.25
N ILE A 366 8.83 11.60 -6.01
CA ILE A 366 9.87 11.69 -4.95
C ILE A 366 10.54 10.33 -4.74
N ILE A 367 9.76 9.25 -4.63
CA ILE A 367 10.29 7.89 -4.49
C ILE A 367 11.19 7.52 -5.68
N CYS A 368 10.79 7.87 -6.89
CA CYS A 368 11.60 7.62 -8.09
C CYS A 368 12.90 8.43 -8.09
N GLU A 369 12.88 9.69 -7.63
CA GLU A 369 14.09 10.49 -7.47
C GLU A 369 15.04 9.88 -6.44
N LEU A 370 14.51 9.35 -5.33
CA LEU A 370 15.30 8.66 -4.29
C LEU A 370 15.95 7.38 -4.83
N ILE A 371 15.20 6.56 -5.56
CA ILE A 371 15.74 5.35 -6.23
C ILE A 371 16.87 5.75 -7.19
N MET A 372 16.67 6.77 -8.02
CA MET A 372 17.69 7.20 -8.97
C MET A 372 18.94 7.78 -8.30
N ALA A 373 18.85 8.25 -7.06
CA ALA A 373 19.97 8.81 -6.31
C ALA A 373 20.99 7.74 -5.88
N THR A 374 20.62 6.46 -5.81
CA THR A 374 21.55 5.36 -5.47
C THR A 374 22.54 5.04 -6.59
N LYS A 375 22.31 5.56 -7.80
CA LYS A 375 23.19 5.33 -8.95
C LYS A 375 24.62 5.81 -8.69
N LEU A 376 25.60 4.93 -8.92
CA LEU A 376 27.00 5.23 -8.71
C LEU A 376 27.60 6.09 -9.86
N PRO A 377 28.47 7.09 -9.55
CA PRO A 377 28.81 7.58 -8.22
C PRO A 377 27.70 8.48 -7.63
N PRO A 378 27.43 8.39 -6.32
CA PRO A 378 26.31 9.10 -5.69
C PRO A 378 26.54 10.61 -5.69
N LYS A 379 25.49 11.37 -6.01
CA LYS A 379 25.47 12.85 -6.00
C LYS A 379 24.17 13.39 -5.38
N PRO A 380 23.92 13.11 -4.09
CA PRO A 380 22.66 13.48 -3.46
C PRO A 380 22.52 15.01 -3.33
N ARG A 381 21.32 15.50 -3.64
CA ARG A 381 20.96 16.93 -3.70
C ARG A 381 20.31 17.44 -2.42
N ASN A 382 19.59 16.57 -1.72
CA ASN A 382 18.80 16.90 -0.53
C ASN A 382 19.02 15.87 0.58
N LEU A 383 18.43 16.09 1.75
CA LEU A 383 18.63 15.21 2.91
C LEU A 383 18.15 13.77 2.65
N LEU A 384 16.99 13.60 2.02
CA LEU A 384 16.44 12.27 1.76
C LEU A 384 17.33 11.46 0.80
N GLU A 385 17.85 12.09 -0.25
CA GLU A 385 18.81 11.43 -1.15
C GLU A 385 20.11 11.07 -0.43
N LYS A 386 20.58 11.91 0.51
CA LYS A 386 21.76 11.59 1.34
C LYS A 386 21.51 10.36 2.21
N ILE A 387 20.34 10.29 2.86
CA ILE A 387 19.92 9.14 3.67
C ILE A 387 19.88 7.89 2.80
N MET A 388 19.28 7.96 1.62
CA MET A 388 19.16 6.84 0.69
C MET A 388 20.54 6.32 0.24
N CYS A 389 21.47 7.23 -0.14
CA CYS A 389 22.83 6.86 -0.54
C CYS A 389 23.63 6.23 0.62
N ASP A 390 23.50 6.80 1.82
CA ASP A 390 24.21 6.31 3.00
C ASP A 390 23.69 4.92 3.43
N ALA A 391 22.39 4.69 3.33
CA ALA A 391 21.77 3.40 3.66
C ALA A 391 22.17 2.29 2.67
N ASP A 392 22.17 2.58 1.36
CA ASP A 392 22.58 1.63 0.32
C ASP A 392 24.04 1.18 0.47
N LEU A 393 24.92 2.10 0.87
CA LEU A 393 26.35 1.85 1.10
C LEU A 393 26.71 1.70 2.58
N ASP A 394 25.74 1.42 3.45
CA ASP A 394 25.96 1.29 4.90
C ASP A 394 26.97 0.19 5.22
N TYR A 395 26.94 -0.91 4.45
CA TYR A 395 27.80 -2.08 4.63
C TYR A 395 29.30 -1.77 4.64
N LEU A 396 29.74 -0.65 4.02
CA LEU A 396 31.14 -0.21 3.98
C LEU A 396 31.73 0.03 5.38
N GLY A 397 30.91 0.41 6.35
CA GLY A 397 31.33 0.62 7.74
C GLY A 397 30.87 -0.48 8.70
N ARG A 398 30.19 -1.53 8.22
CA ARG A 398 29.73 -2.62 9.08
C ARG A 398 30.85 -3.61 9.42
N THR A 399 30.65 -4.38 10.48
CA THR A 399 31.62 -5.41 10.91
C THR A 399 31.68 -6.61 9.95
N ASP A 400 30.59 -6.87 9.23
CA ASP A 400 30.46 -7.93 8.23
C ASP A 400 30.87 -7.48 6.81
N PHE A 401 31.55 -6.33 6.69
CA PHE A 401 31.99 -5.75 5.42
C PHE A 401 32.69 -6.76 4.50
N ILE A 402 33.67 -7.54 4.99
CA ILE A 402 34.42 -8.49 4.16
C ILE A 402 33.50 -9.61 3.60
N PRO A 403 32.70 -10.32 4.42
CA PRO A 403 31.69 -11.24 3.92
C PRO A 403 30.78 -10.65 2.83
N VAL A 404 30.26 -9.43 3.02
CA VAL A 404 29.35 -8.76 2.08
C VAL A 404 30.07 -8.32 0.81
N SER A 405 31.27 -7.75 0.93
CA SER A 405 32.13 -7.42 -0.22
C SER A 405 32.43 -8.66 -1.07
N ASN A 406 32.64 -9.82 -0.42
CA ASN A 406 32.86 -11.08 -1.12
C ASN A 406 31.62 -11.60 -1.85
N THR A 407 30.39 -11.30 -1.42
CA THR A 407 29.19 -11.65 -2.19
C THR A 407 29.09 -10.81 -3.45
N LEU A 408 29.40 -9.51 -3.36
CA LEU A 408 29.45 -8.62 -4.53
C LEU A 408 30.55 -9.04 -5.52
N TYR A 409 31.73 -9.44 -5.01
CA TYR A 409 32.78 -10.03 -5.86
C TYR A 409 32.28 -11.23 -6.65
N ARG A 410 31.62 -12.18 -5.98
CA ARG A 410 31.08 -13.39 -6.63
C ARG A 410 30.09 -13.04 -7.72
N GLU A 411 29.18 -12.11 -7.44
CA GLU A 411 28.17 -11.67 -8.39
C GLU A 411 28.81 -11.03 -9.64
N LEU A 412 29.78 -10.15 -9.47
CA LEU A 412 30.49 -9.53 -10.58
C LEU A 412 31.35 -10.54 -11.36
N LYS A 413 31.87 -11.56 -10.67
CA LYS A 413 32.67 -12.62 -11.29
C LYS A 413 31.83 -13.52 -12.20
N GLU A 414 30.63 -13.90 -11.79
CA GLU A 414 29.68 -14.65 -12.64
C GLU A 414 29.36 -13.90 -13.94
N GLN A 415 29.41 -12.56 -13.90
CA GLN A 415 29.17 -11.69 -15.06
C GLN A 415 30.44 -11.37 -15.86
N ASN A 416 31.59 -11.96 -15.51
CA ASN A 416 32.90 -11.63 -16.11
C ASN A 416 33.28 -10.14 -15.99
N LYS A 417 32.75 -9.43 -14.99
CA LYS A 417 33.03 -7.99 -14.73
C LYS A 417 34.27 -7.78 -13.87
N ILE A 418 34.77 -8.83 -13.22
CA ILE A 418 35.98 -8.78 -12.39
C ILE A 418 36.79 -10.07 -12.52
N GLY A 419 38.11 -9.95 -12.48
CA GLY A 419 39.04 -11.08 -12.59
C GLY A 419 39.33 -11.74 -11.24
N SER A 420 40.54 -11.50 -10.72
CA SER A 420 41.00 -12.11 -9.46
C SER A 420 40.43 -11.42 -8.22
N LEU A 421 40.50 -12.10 -7.08
CA LEU A 421 40.16 -11.49 -5.79
C LEU A 421 41.12 -10.34 -5.45
N ASN A 422 42.37 -10.38 -5.91
CA ASN A 422 43.32 -9.29 -5.72
C ASN A 422 42.91 -8.04 -6.52
N ASP A 423 42.43 -8.21 -7.77
CA ASP A 423 41.88 -7.11 -8.57
C ASP A 423 40.65 -6.49 -7.91
N TRP A 424 39.78 -7.34 -7.34
CA TRP A 424 38.64 -6.90 -6.54
C TRP A 424 39.07 -6.09 -5.32
N ASN A 425 40.04 -6.58 -4.54
CA ASN A 425 40.53 -5.87 -3.37
C ASN A 425 41.13 -4.50 -3.74
N LYS A 426 41.89 -4.40 -4.84
CA LYS A 426 42.40 -3.12 -5.38
C LYS A 426 41.26 -2.17 -5.77
N LEU A 427 40.23 -2.68 -6.44
CA LEU A 427 39.06 -1.89 -6.85
C LEU A 427 38.23 -1.43 -5.64
N GLN A 428 37.99 -2.33 -4.69
CA GLN A 428 37.30 -2.03 -3.44
C GLN A 428 38.05 -1.00 -2.62
N LEU A 429 39.38 -1.14 -2.47
CA LEU A 429 40.19 -0.14 -1.78
C LEU A 429 40.03 1.25 -2.40
N LYS A 430 40.06 1.34 -3.74
CA LYS A 430 39.83 2.60 -4.45
C LYS A 430 38.41 3.14 -4.19
N PHE A 431 37.40 2.28 -4.22
CA PHE A 431 36.00 2.64 -4.01
C PHE A 431 35.76 3.17 -2.59
N ILE A 432 36.07 2.37 -1.57
CA ILE A 432 35.82 2.71 -0.17
C ILE A 432 36.65 3.91 0.30
N SER A 433 37.86 4.10 -0.25
CA SER A 433 38.70 5.28 0.06
C SER A 433 38.18 6.56 -0.61
N GLY A 434 37.51 6.44 -1.77
CA GLY A 434 36.86 7.57 -2.45
C GLY A 434 35.44 7.86 -1.97
N HIS A 435 34.84 6.95 -1.20
CA HIS A 435 33.50 7.08 -0.64
C HIS A 435 33.50 8.01 0.59
N GLN A 436 32.39 8.72 0.81
CA GLN A 436 32.09 9.46 2.04
C GLN A 436 30.63 9.25 2.42
N TYR A 437 30.34 9.21 3.71
CA TYR A 437 28.97 9.29 4.21
C TYR A 437 28.50 10.75 4.21
N PHE A 438 27.23 10.98 3.90
CA PHE A 438 26.67 12.33 3.68
C PHE A 438 25.90 12.88 4.89
N THR A 439 25.31 12.01 5.70
CA THR A 439 24.51 12.32 6.90
C THR A 439 25.35 12.31 8.15
N GLN A 440 24.95 13.06 9.19
CA GLN A 440 25.68 13.06 10.47
C GLN A 440 25.56 11.71 11.17
N THR A 441 24.39 11.09 11.06
CA THR A 441 24.10 9.78 11.63
C THR A 441 25.01 8.70 11.03
N ALA A 442 25.09 8.58 9.71
CA ALA A 442 25.96 7.60 9.06
C ALA A 442 27.44 7.86 9.35
N LEU A 443 27.89 9.12 9.34
CA LEU A 443 29.24 9.49 9.74
C LEU A 443 29.57 9.00 11.17
N SER A 444 28.66 9.23 12.12
CA SER A 444 28.85 8.80 13.51
C SER A 444 28.85 7.27 13.66
N LEU A 445 28.00 6.57 12.90
CA LEU A 445 27.84 5.12 13.03
C LEU A 445 28.93 4.32 12.30
N ARG A 446 29.45 4.84 11.19
CA ARG A 446 30.19 4.02 10.21
C ARG A 446 31.59 4.52 9.89
N GLU A 447 31.90 5.81 10.00
CA GLU A 447 33.16 6.34 9.47
C GLU A 447 34.40 5.74 10.17
N VAL A 448 34.38 5.61 11.50
CA VAL A 448 35.50 5.00 12.26
C VAL A 448 35.74 3.55 11.84
N ASN A 449 34.68 2.77 11.62
CA ASN A 449 34.81 1.38 11.23
C ASN A 449 35.21 1.25 9.75
N LYS A 450 34.72 2.13 8.88
CA LYS A 450 35.12 2.20 7.47
C LYS A 450 36.64 2.41 7.33
N GLN A 451 37.24 3.28 8.15
CA GLN A 451 38.70 3.45 8.16
C GLN A 451 39.45 2.16 8.54
N LYS A 452 38.92 1.39 9.51
CA LYS A 452 39.47 0.06 9.83
C LYS A 452 39.28 -0.94 8.68
N GLN A 453 38.18 -0.86 7.92
CA GLN A 453 38.00 -1.71 6.75
C GLN A 453 38.99 -1.38 5.63
N ILE A 454 39.31 -0.09 5.42
CA ILE A 454 40.38 0.34 4.50
C ILE A 454 41.70 -0.32 4.87
N GLU A 455 42.12 -0.22 6.13
CA GLU A 455 43.35 -0.84 6.62
C GLU A 455 43.34 -2.37 6.42
N ARG A 456 42.19 -3.01 6.68
CA ARG A 456 42.02 -4.45 6.51
C ARG A 456 42.14 -4.88 5.05
N ILE A 457 41.54 -4.16 4.10
CA ILE A 457 41.66 -4.47 2.67
C ILE A 457 43.10 -4.26 2.21
N MET A 458 43.79 -3.20 2.67
CA MET A 458 45.19 -2.95 2.31
C MET A 458 46.10 -4.12 2.67
N GLN A 459 45.86 -4.79 3.80
CA GLN A 459 46.60 -5.98 4.22
C GLN A 459 46.31 -7.23 3.39
N LEU A 460 45.18 -7.28 2.68
CA LEU A 460 44.75 -8.40 1.84
C LEU A 460 45.23 -8.28 0.39
N ILE A 461 45.80 -7.14 -0.02
CA ILE A 461 46.31 -6.94 -1.38
C ILE A 461 47.72 -7.52 -1.48
N GLU A 462 47.88 -8.50 -2.37
CA GLU A 462 49.18 -9.09 -2.66
C GLU A 462 49.99 -8.13 -3.55
N PRO A 463 51.29 -7.91 -3.27
CA PRO A 463 52.18 -7.15 -4.14
C PRO A 463 52.30 -7.83 -5.50
N GLU A 464 52.39 -7.04 -6.57
CA GLU A 464 52.59 -7.60 -7.91
C GLU A 464 53.86 -8.45 -7.94
N PRO A 465 53.84 -9.63 -8.60
CA PRO A 465 55.04 -10.43 -8.74
C PRO A 465 56.09 -9.58 -9.44
N ASN A 466 57.23 -9.37 -8.76
CA ASN A 466 58.41 -8.77 -9.37
C ASN A 466 58.76 -9.58 -10.62
N ASN A 467 58.39 -9.07 -11.79
CA ASN A 467 58.91 -9.59 -13.04
C ASN A 467 60.42 -9.33 -13.00
N PRO A 468 61.29 -10.36 -13.01
CA PRO A 468 62.71 -10.12 -13.19
C PRO A 468 62.86 -9.39 -14.53
N GLN A 469 63.37 -8.16 -14.49
CA GLN A 469 63.73 -7.45 -15.71
C GLN A 469 64.74 -8.30 -16.51
N PRO A 470 64.62 -8.30 -17.85
CA PRO A 470 65.31 -9.24 -18.73
C PRO A 470 66.83 -9.18 -18.67
#